data_AF-A0AA43ZWA6-F1
#
_entry.id   AF-A0AA43ZWA6-F1
#
_cell.length_a   1.000
_cell.length_b   1.000
_cell.length_c   1.000
_cell.angle_alpha   90.00
_cell.angle_beta   90.00
_cell.angle_gamma   90.00
#
_symmetry.space_group_name_H-M   'P 1'
#
loop_
_entity.id
_entity.type
_entity.pdbx_description
1 polymer ?
#
loop_
_entity_poly.entity_id
_entity_poly.type
_entity_poly.pdbx_seq_one_letter_code
_entity_poly.pdbx_strand_id
1 'polypeptide(L)'
;MKPPAKIGEKLDTLLTTINKDLPEGMELELEGYYNRGFFVSKKRYALLDDNKIEVKGLELVRRDWAPVAKNTQHNILKAILIDASPEKAQKIIKKTLKNLRTGNTPLEDLIIHTKLTKKIENYKQIAPHVIAAKRLIEHGQKVGKGSIIQYIITKGTQPISQRSEPIEYIEHDYDPEYYINNQVLPAVLRIFEAIGYSEEQIIYNQRQTTLDQFF
;
A
#
# COMPACT_ATOMS: atom_id res chain seq x y z
N MET A 1 -19.68 9.80 9.87
CA MET A 1 -20.38 9.72 11.18
C MET A 1 -20.68 11.12 11.76
N LYS A 2 -21.59 11.27 12.74
CA LYS A 2 -21.71 12.53 13.52
C LYS A 2 -20.68 12.57 14.66
N PRO A 3 -20.07 13.73 14.96
CA PRO A 3 -19.15 13.84 16.10
C PRO A 3 -19.88 13.58 17.43
N PRO A 4 -19.19 13.06 18.46
CA PRO A 4 -19.70 13.00 19.83
C PRO A 4 -20.19 14.38 20.30
N ALA A 5 -21.25 14.43 21.12
CA ALA A 5 -21.89 15.69 21.53
C ALA A 5 -20.91 16.77 22.03
N LYS A 6 -19.95 16.38 22.89
CA LYS A 6 -18.92 17.29 23.41
C LYS A 6 -18.00 17.87 22.33
N ILE A 7 -17.76 17.13 21.24
CA ILE A 7 -16.99 17.59 20.09
C ILE A 7 -17.89 18.45 19.18
N GLY A 8 -19.15 18.04 18.99
CA GLY A 8 -20.15 18.78 18.22
C GLY A 8 -20.33 20.21 18.70
N GLU A 9 -20.56 20.42 20.00
CA GLU A 9 -20.75 21.77 20.56
C GLU A 9 -19.54 22.70 20.33
N LYS A 10 -18.33 22.17 20.48
CA LYS A 10 -17.09 22.91 20.21
C LYS A 10 -16.92 23.21 18.72
N LEU A 11 -17.30 22.25 17.87
CA LEU A 11 -17.22 22.40 16.43
C LEU A 11 -18.19 23.48 15.94
N ASP A 12 -19.43 23.47 16.41
CA ASP A 12 -20.44 24.47 16.03
C ASP A 12 -19.99 25.88 16.45
N THR A 13 -19.42 25.99 17.65
CA THR A 13 -18.82 27.24 18.15
C THR A 13 -17.66 27.70 17.24
N LEU A 14 -16.78 26.78 16.84
CA LEU A 14 -15.63 27.06 15.97
C LEU A 14 -16.07 27.51 14.58
N LEU A 15 -16.98 26.77 13.93
CA LEU A 15 -17.50 27.08 12.61
C LEU A 15 -18.21 28.44 12.60
N THR A 16 -19.06 28.68 13.60
CA THR A 16 -19.76 29.97 13.75
C THR A 16 -18.78 31.12 13.95
N THR A 17 -17.71 30.92 14.71
CA THR A 17 -16.72 31.98 14.98
C THR A 17 -15.92 32.30 13.72
N ILE A 18 -15.39 31.27 13.04
CA ILE A 18 -14.58 31.46 11.83
C ILE A 18 -15.42 32.05 10.70
N ASN A 19 -16.62 31.53 10.45
CA ASN A 19 -17.45 31.97 9.33
C ASN A 19 -17.95 33.42 9.46
N LYS A 20 -17.96 33.99 10.68
CA LYS A 20 -18.23 35.42 10.88
C LYS A 20 -17.12 36.33 10.38
N ASP A 21 -15.88 35.85 10.41
CA ASP A 21 -14.69 36.62 10.04
C ASP A 21 -14.27 36.38 8.59
N LEU A 22 -14.92 35.42 7.90
CA LEU A 22 -14.63 35.11 6.50
C LEU A 22 -15.29 36.14 5.55
N PRO A 23 -14.62 36.48 4.43
CA PRO A 23 -15.21 37.33 3.40
C PRO A 23 -16.49 36.74 2.80
N GLU A 24 -17.31 37.61 2.23
CA GLU A 24 -18.52 37.21 1.50
C GLU A 24 -18.19 36.18 0.40
N GLY A 25 -18.90 35.05 0.41
CA GLY A 25 -18.68 33.92 -0.50
C GLY A 25 -17.68 32.86 -0.02
N MET A 26 -17.09 33.01 1.18
CA MET A 26 -16.27 31.97 1.82
C MET A 26 -16.98 31.37 3.03
N GLU A 27 -17.05 30.05 3.10
CA GLU A 27 -17.62 29.31 4.22
C GLU A 27 -16.75 28.10 4.54
N LEU A 28 -16.47 27.90 5.83
CA LEU A 28 -15.90 26.67 6.35
C LEU A 28 -17.05 25.74 6.74
N GLU A 29 -17.06 24.55 6.15
CA GLU A 29 -18.04 23.51 6.44
C GLU A 29 -17.39 22.27 7.07
N LEU A 30 -18.18 21.51 7.83
CA LEU A 30 -17.78 20.19 8.28
C LEU A 30 -17.97 19.17 7.15
N GLU A 31 -16.86 18.71 6.57
CA GLU A 31 -16.89 17.65 5.56
C GLU A 31 -17.21 16.27 6.19
N GLY A 32 -16.73 15.99 7.40
CA GLY A 32 -17.00 14.73 8.06
C GLY A 32 -16.27 14.54 9.39
N TYR A 33 -16.61 13.46 10.08
CA TYR A 33 -16.00 13.05 11.35
C TYR A 33 -15.54 11.60 11.29
N TYR A 34 -14.33 11.35 11.78
CA TYR A 34 -13.67 10.04 11.76
C TYR A 34 -13.13 9.71 13.14
N ASN A 35 -13.35 8.48 13.60
CA ASN A 35 -13.00 8.06 14.97
C ASN A 35 -11.48 7.94 15.16
N ARG A 36 -10.82 7.45 14.12
CA ARG A 36 -9.37 7.23 14.09
C ARG A 36 -8.88 7.53 12.70
N GLY A 37 -7.64 7.98 12.62
CA GLY A 37 -6.97 8.17 11.36
C GLY A 37 -5.48 8.23 11.60
N PHE A 38 -4.71 7.96 10.57
CA PHE A 38 -3.27 8.17 10.59
C PHE A 38 -2.84 8.84 9.29
N PHE A 39 -1.80 9.65 9.39
CA PHE A 39 -1.31 10.49 8.31
C PHE A 39 0.17 10.17 8.10
N VAL A 40 0.50 9.70 6.90
CA VAL A 40 1.89 9.38 6.53
C VAL A 40 2.57 10.61 5.97
N SER A 41 1.94 11.24 4.97
CA SER A 41 2.46 12.44 4.33
C SER A 41 1.34 13.16 3.57
N LYS A 42 1.66 14.28 2.90
CA LYS A 42 0.71 15.02 2.07
C LYS A 42 0.02 14.07 1.07
N LYS A 43 -1.32 14.03 1.11
CA LYS A 43 -2.20 13.14 0.31
C LYS A 43 -2.08 11.65 0.60
N ARG A 44 -1.42 11.24 1.70
CA ARG A 44 -1.26 9.84 2.11
C ARG A 44 -1.78 9.62 3.53
N TYR A 45 -2.99 9.10 3.65
CA TYR A 45 -3.64 8.88 4.94
C TYR A 45 -4.69 7.77 4.85
N ALA A 46 -5.08 7.25 6.02
CA ALA A 46 -6.32 6.49 6.13
C ALA A 46 -7.15 6.94 7.32
N LEU A 47 -8.47 6.91 7.15
CA LEU A 47 -9.46 7.35 8.14
C LEU A 47 -10.45 6.21 8.40
N LEU A 48 -10.94 6.13 9.63
CA LEU A 48 -11.94 5.16 10.06
C LEU A 48 -13.28 5.86 10.23
N ASP A 49 -14.25 5.52 9.38
CA ASP A 49 -15.65 5.91 9.47
C ASP A 49 -16.50 4.65 9.71
N ASP A 50 -17.06 4.49 10.91
CA ASP A 50 -17.96 3.39 11.27
C ASP A 50 -17.51 1.98 10.78
N ASN A 51 -16.30 1.59 11.15
CA ASN A 51 -15.62 0.33 10.74
C ASN A 51 -15.20 0.22 9.26
N LYS A 52 -15.48 1.25 8.45
CA LYS A 52 -14.97 1.37 7.09
C LYS A 52 -13.69 2.19 7.08
N ILE A 53 -12.64 1.66 6.47
CA ILE A 53 -11.36 2.35 6.32
C ILE A 53 -11.35 3.04 4.95
N GLU A 54 -11.23 4.36 4.97
CA GLU A 54 -11.05 5.18 3.78
C GLU A 54 -9.57 5.49 3.58
N VAL A 55 -9.03 5.09 2.44
CA VAL A 55 -7.60 5.21 2.13
C VAL A 55 -7.37 6.19 0.99
N LYS A 56 -6.44 7.12 1.17
CA LYS A 56 -6.01 8.07 0.14
C LYS A 56 -4.50 7.99 -0.04
N GLY A 57 -4.06 7.79 -1.29
CA GLY A 57 -2.66 7.88 -1.71
C GLY A 57 -1.70 6.80 -1.19
N LEU A 58 -2.17 5.82 -0.41
CA LEU A 58 -1.41 4.63 -0.04
C LEU A 58 -1.37 3.59 -1.17
N GLU A 59 -0.47 2.63 -1.06
CA GLU A 59 -0.25 1.54 -2.01
C GLU A 59 -1.50 0.69 -2.28
N LEU A 60 -2.43 0.62 -1.32
CA LEU A 60 -3.66 -0.14 -1.40
C LEU A 60 -4.47 0.14 -2.67
N VAL A 61 -4.49 1.39 -3.13
CA VAL A 61 -5.28 1.83 -4.28
C VAL A 61 -4.49 1.82 -5.60
N ARG A 62 -3.21 1.43 -5.56
CA ARG A 62 -2.32 1.46 -6.72
C ARG A 62 -2.39 0.18 -7.54
N ARG A 63 -2.64 0.27 -8.84
CA ARG A 63 -2.81 -0.93 -9.70
C ARG A 63 -1.52 -1.73 -9.90
N ASP A 64 -0.38 -1.05 -9.85
CA ASP A 64 0.97 -1.59 -10.07
C ASP A 64 1.56 -2.33 -8.85
N TRP A 65 0.77 -2.54 -7.79
CA TRP A 65 1.17 -3.33 -6.62
C TRP A 65 0.48 -4.70 -6.63
N ALA A 66 1.25 -5.73 -6.29
CA ALA A 66 0.76 -7.09 -6.18
C ALA A 66 -0.34 -7.20 -5.10
N PRO A 67 -1.37 -8.05 -5.28
CA PRO A 67 -2.43 -8.21 -4.29
C PRO A 67 -1.91 -8.60 -2.91
N VAL A 68 -0.84 -9.40 -2.78
CA VAL A 68 -0.22 -9.73 -1.49
C VAL A 68 0.14 -8.47 -0.69
N ALA A 69 0.73 -7.46 -1.33
CA ALA A 69 1.10 -6.22 -0.65
C ALA A 69 -0.13 -5.40 -0.23
N LYS A 70 -1.12 -5.30 -1.12
CA LYS A 70 -2.40 -4.62 -0.85
C LYS A 70 -3.15 -5.26 0.31
N ASN A 71 -3.30 -6.58 0.25
CA ASN A 71 -4.01 -7.37 1.24
C ASN A 71 -3.32 -7.26 2.60
N THR A 72 -1.98 -7.36 2.63
CA THR A 72 -1.21 -7.18 3.86
C THR A 72 -1.33 -5.76 4.42
N GLN A 73 -1.23 -4.72 3.58
CA GLN A 73 -1.41 -3.33 4.00
C GLN A 73 -2.82 -3.13 4.58
N HIS A 74 -3.87 -3.61 3.91
CA HIS A 74 -5.26 -3.51 4.38
C HIS A 74 -5.48 -4.21 5.72
N ASN A 75 -4.95 -5.41 5.89
CA ASN A 75 -5.10 -6.17 7.12
C ASN A 75 -4.37 -5.51 8.29
N ILE A 76 -3.21 -4.89 8.04
CA ILE A 76 -2.49 -4.08 9.03
C ILE A 76 -3.29 -2.83 9.40
N LEU A 77 -3.87 -2.14 8.42
CA LEU A 77 -4.74 -0.99 8.67
C LEU A 77 -5.94 -1.36 9.55
N LYS A 78 -6.58 -2.50 9.30
CA LYS A 78 -7.65 -3.02 10.16
C LYS A 78 -7.15 -3.28 11.59
N ALA A 79 -6.01 -3.95 11.73
CA ALA A 79 -5.44 -4.23 13.04
C ALA A 79 -5.16 -2.95 13.85
N ILE A 80 -4.66 -1.90 13.20
CA ILE A 80 -4.33 -0.64 13.88
C ILE A 80 -5.58 0.22 14.12
N LEU A 81 -6.36 0.49 13.07
CA LEU A 81 -7.46 1.45 13.13
C LEU A 81 -8.70 0.87 13.80
N ILE A 82 -9.03 -0.40 13.56
CA ILE A 82 -10.23 -1.02 14.14
C ILE A 82 -9.87 -1.66 15.48
N ASP A 83 -8.93 -2.61 15.46
CA ASP A 83 -8.62 -3.44 16.63
C ASP A 83 -7.71 -2.77 17.67
N ALA A 84 -7.13 -1.60 17.36
CA ALA A 84 -6.14 -0.93 18.21
C ALA A 84 -4.94 -1.82 18.63
N SER A 85 -4.56 -2.80 17.80
CA SER A 85 -3.52 -3.79 18.17
C SER A 85 -2.34 -3.77 17.18
N PRO A 86 -1.26 -3.06 17.53
CA PRO A 86 0.02 -3.17 16.83
C PRO A 86 0.59 -4.59 16.83
N GLU A 87 0.35 -5.39 17.87
CA GLU A 87 0.81 -6.78 17.95
C GLU A 87 0.12 -7.64 16.89
N LYS A 88 -1.17 -7.42 16.64
CA LYS A 88 -1.90 -8.09 15.55
C LYS A 88 -1.33 -7.70 14.19
N ALA A 89 -1.00 -6.42 13.98
CA ALA A 89 -0.33 -5.95 12.77
C ALA A 89 1.03 -6.64 12.56
N GLN A 90 1.84 -6.78 13.62
CA GLN A 90 3.13 -7.49 13.57
C GLN A 90 2.98 -8.98 13.22
N LYS A 91 1.96 -9.66 13.77
CA LYS A 91 1.66 -11.06 13.42
C LYS A 91 1.29 -11.22 11.95
N ILE A 92 0.52 -10.28 11.39
CA ILE A 92 0.11 -10.27 9.99
C ILE A 92 1.32 -10.17 9.06
N ILE A 93 2.21 -9.20 9.31
CA ILE A 93 3.41 -9.03 8.46
C ILE A 93 4.32 -10.26 8.56
N LYS A 94 4.60 -10.76 9.76
CA LYS A 94 5.45 -11.97 9.93
C LYS A 94 4.89 -13.19 9.20
N LYS A 95 3.58 -13.40 9.28
CA LYS A 95 2.91 -14.47 8.54
C LYS A 95 3.06 -14.29 7.02
N THR A 96 2.86 -13.05 6.53
CA THR A 96 3.03 -12.73 5.10
C THR A 96 4.46 -13.01 4.64
N LEU A 97 5.46 -12.51 5.36
CA LEU A 97 6.88 -12.72 5.04
C LEU A 97 7.25 -14.20 5.03
N LYS A 98 6.76 -14.98 6.01
CA LYS A 98 6.94 -16.43 6.06
C LYS A 98 6.34 -17.09 4.82
N ASN A 99 5.08 -16.80 4.50
CA ASN A 99 4.39 -17.40 3.36
C ASN A 99 5.06 -17.09 2.03
N LEU A 100 5.57 -15.87 1.85
CA LEU A 100 6.34 -15.49 0.68
C LEU A 100 7.63 -16.31 0.58
N ARG A 101 8.41 -16.43 1.65
CA ARG A 101 9.67 -17.19 1.63
C ARG A 101 9.48 -18.69 1.44
N THR A 102 8.40 -19.26 1.96
CA THR A 102 8.14 -20.70 1.87
C THR A 102 7.35 -21.13 0.63
N GLY A 103 7.08 -20.22 -0.31
CA GLY A 103 6.31 -20.57 -1.52
C GLY A 103 4.81 -20.80 -1.29
N ASN A 104 4.28 -20.44 -0.11
CA ASN A 104 2.88 -20.67 0.25
C ASN A 104 1.95 -19.53 -0.19
N THR A 105 2.44 -18.59 -1.00
CA THR A 105 1.64 -17.48 -1.50
C THR A 105 1.03 -17.88 -2.84
N PRO A 106 -0.30 -17.79 -3.01
CA PRO A 106 -0.95 -18.11 -4.28
C PRO A 106 -0.42 -17.25 -5.43
N LEU A 107 -0.40 -17.79 -6.64
CA LEU A 107 0.13 -17.07 -7.81
C LEU A 107 -0.68 -15.81 -8.08
N GLU A 108 -2.00 -15.86 -7.94
CA GLU A 108 -2.92 -14.73 -8.10
C GLU A 108 -2.56 -13.54 -7.20
N ASP A 109 -2.02 -13.81 -6.01
CA ASP A 109 -1.60 -12.79 -5.05
C ASP A 109 -0.27 -12.11 -5.45
N LEU A 110 0.44 -12.66 -6.43
CA LEU A 110 1.73 -12.18 -6.92
C LEU A 110 1.60 -11.41 -8.24
N ILE A 111 0.47 -11.50 -8.94
CA ILE A 111 0.29 -10.90 -10.27
C ILE A 111 0.32 -9.37 -10.18
N ILE A 112 1.24 -8.75 -10.91
CA ILE A 112 1.35 -7.30 -11.05
C ILE A 112 0.68 -6.88 -12.35
N HIS A 113 -0.16 -5.84 -12.27
CA HIS A 113 -0.90 -5.30 -13.40
C HIS A 113 -0.36 -3.92 -13.77
N THR A 114 0.21 -3.78 -14.97
CA THR A 114 0.69 -2.48 -15.46
C THR A 114 0.14 -2.17 -16.84
N LYS A 115 -0.40 -0.95 -17.02
CA LYS A 115 -0.89 -0.46 -18.31
C LYS A 115 0.26 0.10 -19.14
N LEU A 116 0.36 -0.32 -20.40
CA LEU A 116 1.26 0.31 -21.37
C LEU A 116 0.74 1.70 -21.74
N THR A 117 1.55 2.73 -21.51
CA THR A 117 1.22 4.13 -21.81
C THR A 117 1.74 4.57 -23.17
N LYS A 118 2.69 3.82 -23.76
CA LYS A 118 3.30 4.07 -25.06
C LYS A 118 3.32 2.78 -25.89
N LYS A 119 3.65 2.91 -27.18
CA LYS A 119 4.05 1.74 -27.98
C LYS A 119 5.37 1.18 -27.43
N ILE A 120 5.59 -0.12 -27.56
CA ILE A 120 6.76 -0.80 -26.98
C ILE A 120 8.08 -0.21 -27.50
N GLU A 121 8.15 0.11 -28.81
CA GLU A 121 9.33 0.76 -29.42
C GLU A 121 9.68 2.12 -28.80
N ASN A 122 8.69 2.82 -28.21
CA ASN A 122 8.87 4.18 -27.68
C ASN A 122 9.30 4.20 -26.21
N TYR A 123 9.50 3.05 -25.57
CA TYR A 123 10.03 2.96 -24.22
C TYR A 123 11.56 3.04 -24.23
N LYS A 124 12.10 4.13 -23.67
CA LYS A 124 13.55 4.29 -23.46
C LYS A 124 14.08 3.44 -22.30
N GLN A 125 13.25 3.23 -21.28
CA GLN A 125 13.61 2.46 -20.09
C GLN A 125 13.06 1.04 -20.19
N ILE A 126 13.92 0.07 -19.90
CA ILE A 126 13.56 -1.35 -19.87
C ILE A 126 12.94 -1.66 -18.50
N ALA A 127 11.64 -1.38 -18.37
CA ALA A 127 10.86 -1.69 -17.17
C ALA A 127 10.28 -3.12 -17.24
N PRO A 128 9.94 -3.76 -16.10
CA PRO A 128 9.41 -5.14 -16.07
C PRO A 128 8.23 -5.36 -17.02
N HIS A 129 7.20 -4.51 -16.95
CA HIS A 129 6.03 -4.58 -17.82
C HIS A 129 6.33 -4.45 -19.32
N VAL A 130 7.44 -3.79 -19.69
CA VAL A 130 7.89 -3.69 -21.10
C VAL A 130 8.53 -5.00 -21.55
N ILE A 131 9.32 -5.65 -20.69
CA ILE A 131 9.90 -6.97 -20.98
C ILE A 131 8.81 -8.03 -21.07
N ALA A 132 7.87 -8.07 -20.13
CA ALA A 132 6.73 -8.98 -20.21
C ALA A 132 5.92 -8.76 -21.49
N ALA A 133 5.68 -7.50 -21.88
CA ALA A 133 5.02 -7.19 -23.14
C ALA A 133 5.78 -7.66 -24.39
N LYS A 134 7.12 -7.55 -24.39
CA LYS A 134 7.96 -8.09 -25.48
C LYS A 134 7.87 -9.61 -25.56
N ARG A 135 7.95 -10.30 -24.42
CA ARG A 135 7.79 -11.77 -24.35
C ARG A 135 6.43 -12.21 -24.88
N LEU A 136 5.36 -11.50 -24.55
CA LEU A 136 4.03 -11.76 -25.13
C LEU A 136 4.04 -11.66 -26.66
N ILE A 137 4.68 -10.63 -27.23
CA ILE A 137 4.80 -10.45 -28.69
C ILE A 137 5.65 -11.54 -29.33
N GLU A 138 6.74 -11.95 -28.70
CA GLU A 138 7.58 -13.06 -29.17
C GLU A 138 6.78 -14.37 -29.26
N HIS A 139 5.80 -14.55 -28.38
CA HIS A 139 4.83 -15.65 -28.42
C HIS A 139 3.60 -15.36 -29.32
N GLY A 140 3.66 -14.36 -30.19
CA GLY A 140 2.63 -14.05 -31.18
C GLY A 140 1.41 -13.28 -30.67
N GLN A 141 1.42 -12.82 -29.41
CA GLN A 141 0.30 -12.04 -28.85
C GLN A 141 0.31 -10.60 -29.39
N LYS A 142 -0.89 -10.06 -29.65
CA LYS A 142 -1.06 -8.66 -30.06
C LYS A 142 -1.08 -7.75 -28.83
N VAL A 143 0.05 -7.12 -28.53
CA VAL A 143 0.18 -6.16 -27.43
C VAL A 143 0.44 -4.76 -27.96
N GLY A 144 -0.27 -3.76 -27.42
CA GLY A 144 -0.17 -2.38 -27.90
C GLY A 144 -0.32 -1.35 -26.79
N LYS A 145 -0.26 -0.07 -27.19
CA LYS A 145 -0.52 1.05 -26.26
C LYS A 145 -1.93 0.87 -25.67
N GLY A 146 -2.02 0.93 -24.35
CA GLY A 146 -3.27 0.78 -23.61
C GLY A 146 -3.52 -0.63 -23.06
N SER A 147 -2.81 -1.65 -23.54
CA SER A 147 -2.88 -3.02 -23.01
C SER A 147 -2.49 -3.06 -21.53
N ILE A 148 -3.17 -3.90 -20.77
CA ILE A 148 -2.81 -4.24 -19.39
C ILE A 148 -1.94 -5.49 -19.45
N ILE A 149 -0.72 -5.38 -18.95
CA ILE A 149 0.23 -6.48 -18.89
C ILE A 149 0.18 -7.07 -17.50
N GLN A 150 -0.04 -8.38 -17.43
CA GLN A 150 -0.06 -9.17 -16.21
C GLN A 150 1.22 -9.99 -16.16
N TYR A 151 1.98 -9.84 -15.09
CA TYR A 151 3.27 -10.50 -14.98
C TYR A 151 3.64 -10.72 -13.52
N ILE A 152 4.61 -11.60 -13.30
CA ILE A 152 5.29 -11.75 -12.01
C ILE A 152 6.78 -11.50 -12.18
N ILE A 153 7.48 -11.34 -11.05
CA ILE A 153 8.94 -11.38 -11.02
C ILE A 153 9.42 -12.76 -10.55
N THR A 154 10.23 -13.41 -11.38
CA THR A 154 10.82 -14.73 -11.13
C THR A 154 12.22 -14.64 -10.54
N LYS A 155 12.71 -15.73 -9.92
CA LYS A 155 14.07 -15.76 -9.36
C LYS A 155 15.13 -15.61 -10.46
N GLY A 156 16.25 -14.99 -10.11
CA GLY A 156 17.41 -14.90 -10.99
C GLY A 156 18.39 -13.81 -10.58
N THR A 157 19.57 -13.85 -11.17
CA THR A 157 20.66 -12.88 -10.95
C THR A 157 20.55 -11.65 -11.86
N GLN A 158 19.68 -11.72 -12.87
CA GLN A 158 19.46 -10.63 -13.82
C GLN A 158 18.73 -9.43 -13.16
N PRO A 159 18.81 -8.23 -13.76
CA PRO A 159 18.04 -7.09 -13.31
C PRO A 159 16.54 -7.42 -13.22
N ILE A 160 15.84 -6.85 -12.23
CA ILE A 160 14.40 -7.10 -11.96
C ILE A 160 13.56 -7.02 -13.25
N SER A 161 13.86 -6.07 -14.14
CA SER A 161 13.12 -5.92 -15.39
C SER A 161 13.21 -7.13 -16.31
N GLN A 162 14.36 -7.81 -16.37
CA GLN A 162 14.56 -9.00 -17.20
C GLN A 162 13.99 -10.27 -16.56
N ARG A 163 13.69 -10.23 -15.26
CA ARG A 163 13.05 -11.32 -14.51
C ARG A 163 11.51 -11.25 -14.54
N SER A 164 10.97 -10.43 -15.44
CA SER A 164 9.53 -10.23 -15.58
C SER A 164 8.92 -11.26 -16.52
N GLU A 165 8.07 -12.14 -16.01
CA GLU A 165 7.40 -13.18 -16.79
C GLU A 165 5.90 -12.92 -16.93
N PRO A 166 5.37 -12.91 -18.17
CA PRO A 166 3.93 -12.86 -18.37
C PRO A 166 3.28 -14.12 -17.81
N ILE A 167 2.09 -13.97 -17.21
CA ILE A 167 1.43 -15.08 -16.49
C ILE A 167 1.01 -16.23 -17.42
N GLU A 168 0.86 -15.95 -18.72
CA GLU A 168 0.46 -16.91 -19.74
C GLU A 168 1.54 -17.96 -20.04
N TYR A 169 2.81 -17.65 -19.74
CA TYR A 169 3.97 -18.47 -20.11
C TYR A 169 4.93 -18.71 -18.93
N ILE A 170 4.39 -18.72 -17.71
CA ILE A 170 5.17 -18.94 -16.49
C ILE A 170 5.48 -20.43 -16.29
N GLU A 171 6.76 -20.75 -16.05
CA GLU A 171 7.23 -22.13 -15.82
C GLU A 171 7.46 -22.48 -14.33
N HIS A 172 7.11 -21.56 -13.43
CA HIS A 172 7.13 -21.64 -11.96
C HIS A 172 8.50 -21.38 -11.29
N ASP A 173 8.72 -20.16 -10.76
CA ASP A 173 9.39 -19.87 -9.48
C ASP A 173 9.43 -18.33 -9.27
N TYR A 174 8.59 -17.77 -8.40
CA TYR A 174 8.60 -16.33 -8.13
C TYR A 174 9.77 -15.95 -7.21
N ASP A 175 10.25 -14.71 -7.26
CA ASP A 175 11.30 -14.21 -6.35
C ASP A 175 10.69 -13.71 -5.03
N PRO A 176 10.79 -14.43 -3.90
CA PRO A 176 10.21 -14.00 -2.64
C PRO A 176 10.80 -12.69 -2.14
N GLU A 177 12.11 -12.49 -2.34
CA GLU A 177 12.81 -11.32 -1.81
C GLU A 177 12.43 -10.05 -2.60
N TYR A 178 12.12 -10.18 -3.89
CA TYR A 178 11.50 -9.09 -4.63
C TYR A 178 10.14 -8.69 -4.02
N TYR A 179 9.23 -9.64 -3.79
CA TYR A 179 7.91 -9.29 -3.22
C TYR A 179 8.04 -8.76 -1.79
N ILE A 180 8.97 -9.26 -0.99
CA ILE A 180 9.20 -8.76 0.36
C ILE A 180 9.73 -7.32 0.31
N ASN A 181 10.83 -7.09 -0.39
CA ASN A 181 11.58 -5.82 -0.30
C ASN A 181 11.00 -4.73 -1.22
N ASN A 182 10.36 -5.09 -2.33
CA ASN A 182 9.83 -4.15 -3.31
C ASN A 182 8.30 -4.01 -3.29
N GLN A 183 7.57 -4.89 -2.61
CA GLN A 183 6.09 -4.85 -2.56
C GLN A 183 5.53 -4.84 -1.13
N VAL A 184 5.93 -5.74 -0.24
CA VAL A 184 5.29 -5.81 1.08
C VAL A 184 5.88 -4.77 2.03
N LEU A 185 7.20 -4.78 2.26
CA LEU A 185 7.85 -3.88 3.22
C LEU A 185 7.60 -2.40 2.91
N PRO A 186 7.77 -1.90 1.68
CA PRO A 186 7.57 -0.47 1.43
C PRO A 186 6.13 0.01 1.64
N ALA A 187 5.14 -0.88 1.50
CA ALA A 187 3.74 -0.58 1.75
C ALA A 187 3.43 -0.52 3.25
N VAL A 188 4.06 -1.37 4.07
CA VAL A 188 3.73 -1.49 5.49
C VAL A 188 4.59 -0.61 6.39
N LEU A 189 5.88 -0.45 6.08
CA LEU A 189 6.83 0.29 6.92
C LEU A 189 6.37 1.73 7.17
N ARG A 190 5.86 2.40 6.13
CA ARG A 190 5.32 3.76 6.27
C ARG A 190 4.15 3.89 7.23
N ILE A 191 3.35 2.83 7.37
CA ILE A 191 2.24 2.81 8.33
C ILE A 191 2.82 2.72 9.74
N PHE A 192 3.77 1.80 9.94
CA PHE A 192 4.41 1.60 11.23
C PHE A 192 5.24 2.81 11.68
N GLU A 193 6.00 3.43 10.77
CA GLU A 193 6.72 4.68 11.04
C GLU A 193 5.76 5.78 11.52
N ALA A 194 4.61 5.93 10.86
CA ALA A 194 3.59 6.92 11.23
C ALA A 194 2.95 6.67 12.60
N ILE A 195 3.04 5.45 13.14
CA ILE A 195 2.59 5.10 14.50
C ILE A 195 3.76 4.92 15.49
N GLY A 196 4.98 5.28 15.11
CA GLY A 196 6.16 5.28 15.98
C GLY A 196 6.87 3.93 16.14
N TYR A 197 6.69 2.99 15.21
CA TYR A 197 7.38 1.70 15.21
C TYR A 197 8.53 1.69 14.20
N SER A 198 9.71 1.20 14.62
CA SER A 198 10.86 1.02 13.73
C SER A 198 10.76 -0.26 12.89
N GLU A 199 11.46 -0.31 11.75
CA GLU A 199 11.60 -1.52 10.94
C GLU A 199 12.06 -2.73 11.75
N GLU A 200 13.04 -2.53 12.64
CA GLU A 200 13.58 -3.56 13.51
C GLU A 200 12.54 -4.10 14.49
N GLN A 201 11.72 -3.22 15.09
CA GLN A 201 10.64 -3.62 15.99
C GLN A 201 9.60 -4.51 15.28
N ILE A 202 9.33 -4.24 13.99
CA ILE A 202 8.35 -4.96 13.17
C ILE A 202 8.89 -6.34 12.77
N ILE A 203 10.17 -6.40 12.35
CA ILE A 203 10.79 -7.62 11.85
C ILE A 203 11.23 -8.54 13.01
N TYR A 204 11.87 -7.98 14.04
CA TYR A 204 12.59 -8.74 15.07
C TYR A 204 11.89 -8.80 16.44
N ASN A 205 10.71 -8.21 16.62
CA ASN A 205 9.93 -8.29 17.86
C ASN A 205 10.61 -7.68 19.11
N GLN A 206 11.61 -6.82 18.95
CA GLN A 206 12.26 -6.17 20.09
C GLN A 206 11.73 -4.75 20.23
N ARG A 207 10.92 -4.49 21.27
CA ARG A 207 10.73 -3.11 21.76
C ARG A 207 12.10 -2.61 22.18
N GLN A 208 12.73 -1.81 21.34
CA GLN A 208 13.83 -0.98 21.80
C GLN A 208 13.21 0.09 22.70
N THR A 209 13.33 -0.11 24.00
CA THR A 209 13.07 0.92 25.00
C THR A 209 14.06 2.03 24.71
N THR A 210 13.60 3.18 24.22
CA THR A 210 14.46 4.36 24.12
C THR A 210 14.86 4.75 25.55
N LEU A 211 16.12 5.18 25.71
CA LEU A 211 16.69 5.61 27.00
C LEU A 211 15.85 6.70 27.69
N ASP A 212 15.01 7.41 26.93
CA ASP A 212 14.07 8.42 27.43
C ASP A 212 12.93 7.86 28.33
N GLN A 213 12.73 6.55 28.39
CA GLN A 213 11.80 5.96 29.38
C GLN A 213 12.42 5.78 30.77
N PHE A 214 13.71 6.07 30.93
CA PHE A 214 14.45 5.93 32.19
C PHE A 214 14.87 7.28 32.82
N PHE A 215 14.51 8.41 32.21
CA PHE A 215 14.81 9.76 32.70
C PHE A 215 13.53 10.57 32.93
#